data_AF-A0A3N9TM39-F1
#
_entry.id   AF-A0A3N9TM39-F1
#
_cell.length_a   1.000
_cell.length_b   1.000
_cell.length_c   1.000
_cell.angle_alpha   90.00
_cell.angle_beta   90.00
_cell.angle_gamma   90.00
#
_symmetry.space_group_name_H-M   'P 1'
#
loop_
_entity.id
_entity.type
_entity.pdbx_description
1 polymer ?
#
loop_
_entity_poly.entity_id
_entity_poly.type
_entity_poly.pdbx_seq_one_letter_code
_entity_poly.pdbx_strand_id
1 'polypeptide(L)'
;MKITSISQQQKNKERYNIFVAGKYLFSVDEVVLTKYQLFKDRELTEEDLAEIQEEDAIRRGLNKAIQYLAHRVRSEKEIRTHLAKAEMEPDEISLVIKRLAEMKYINDLEFAHLYVRTQVNTTSKGPRQIERELVTKGITREYIEEALADFKDDTQLENAVKLAAKIVNRSRKSAKRQLQQKLITELIQKGYTTDLAKEASAIALEDFSEEQEQDVLGEQLNKLLQRNRRLGPAKCRQKTITSLLQKGFSYDTIQDYMREHELDFEEEQD
;
A
#
# COMPACT_ATOMS: atom_id res chain seq x y z
N MET A 1 -7.66 19.12 -49.37
CA MET A 1 -6.18 18.99 -49.39
C MET A 1 -5.81 17.71 -50.15
N LYS A 2 -4.70 17.63 -50.89
CA LYS A 2 -4.38 16.43 -51.71
C LYS A 2 -3.07 15.75 -51.26
N ILE A 3 -3.12 14.43 -51.03
CA ILE A 3 -1.95 13.65 -50.60
C ILE A 3 -0.92 13.56 -51.73
N THR A 4 0.30 14.04 -51.49
CA THR A 4 1.39 14.03 -52.49
C THR A 4 2.29 12.82 -52.38
N SER A 5 2.52 12.32 -51.17
CA SER A 5 3.33 11.13 -50.92
C SER A 5 3.03 10.52 -49.56
N ILE A 6 3.36 9.24 -49.42
CA ILE A 6 3.25 8.44 -48.20
C ILE A 6 4.57 7.70 -48.03
N SER A 7 5.15 7.71 -46.83
CA SER A 7 6.40 6.98 -46.55
C SER A 7 6.33 6.26 -45.22
N GLN A 8 6.98 5.10 -45.13
CA GLN A 8 7.05 4.31 -43.89
C GLN A 8 8.06 4.92 -42.92
N GLN A 9 7.77 4.90 -41.61
CA GLN A 9 8.71 5.37 -40.59
C GLN A 9 9.87 4.39 -40.39
N GLN A 10 11.06 4.91 -40.08
CA GLN A 10 12.27 4.08 -39.92
C GLN A 10 12.23 3.19 -38.67
N LYS A 11 11.73 3.70 -37.54
CA LYS A 11 11.73 2.99 -36.25
C LYS A 11 10.51 2.09 -36.07
N ASN A 12 9.37 2.46 -36.64
CA ASN A 12 8.13 1.71 -36.54
C ASN A 12 7.58 1.45 -37.94
N LYS A 13 7.70 0.20 -38.39
CA LYS A 13 7.26 -0.22 -39.73
C LYS A 13 5.73 -0.19 -39.90
N GLU A 14 4.98 -0.21 -38.81
CA GLU A 14 3.51 -0.15 -38.84
C GLU A 14 2.99 1.30 -38.88
N ARG A 15 3.88 2.30 -39.00
CA ARG A 15 3.49 3.72 -39.09
C ARG A 15 3.96 4.36 -40.40
N TYR A 16 3.10 5.22 -40.92
CA TYR A 16 3.28 5.92 -42.18
C TYR A 16 3.15 7.43 -42.00
N ASN A 17 4.03 8.20 -42.64
CA ASN A 17 3.99 9.65 -42.71
C ASN A 17 3.23 10.07 -43.97
N ILE A 18 2.28 10.99 -43.82
CA ILE A 18 1.45 11.54 -44.90
C ILE A 18 1.93 12.95 -45.23
N PHE A 19 2.11 13.23 -46.53
CA PHE A 19 2.59 14.53 -47.02
C PHE A 19 1.55 15.19 -47.93
N VAL A 20 1.40 16.50 -47.79
CA VAL A 20 0.58 17.36 -48.64
C VAL A 20 1.44 18.53 -49.13
N ALA A 21 1.39 18.82 -50.43
CA ALA A 21 2.24 19.83 -51.07
C ALA A 21 3.74 19.66 -50.73
N GLY A 22 4.21 18.41 -50.63
CA GLY A 22 5.60 18.09 -50.28
C GLY A 22 6.00 18.35 -48.83
N LYS A 23 5.08 18.81 -47.98
CA LYS A 23 5.30 19.04 -46.54
C LYS A 23 4.64 17.92 -45.73
N TYR A 24 5.30 17.54 -44.63
CA TYR A 24 4.72 16.61 -43.67
C TYR A 24 3.44 17.22 -43.08
N LEU A 25 2.37 16.42 -43.05
CA LEU A 25 1.09 16.84 -42.48
C LEU A 25 0.82 16.10 -41.16
N PHE A 26 0.73 14.77 -41.20
CA PHE A 26 0.53 13.92 -40.02
C PHE A 26 1.07 12.50 -40.26
N SER A 27 1.01 11.64 -39.24
CA SER A 27 1.37 10.22 -39.34
C SER A 27 0.22 9.34 -38.84
N VAL A 28 0.09 8.15 -39.41
CA VAL A 28 -0.94 7.17 -39.05
C VAL A 28 -0.40 5.76 -38.95
N ASP A 29 -1.05 4.95 -38.13
CA ASP A 29 -0.92 3.50 -38.11
C ASP A 29 -1.41 2.84 -39.42
N GLU A 30 -0.82 1.71 -39.79
CA GLU A 30 -1.14 0.93 -41.01
C GLU A 30 -2.62 0.59 -41.13
N VAL A 31 -3.28 0.28 -40.01
CA VAL A 31 -4.70 -0.05 -40.03
C VAL A 31 -5.56 1.18 -40.27
N VAL A 32 -5.16 2.35 -39.77
CA VAL A 32 -5.85 3.62 -40.06
C VAL A 32 -5.63 4.01 -41.52
N LEU A 33 -4.40 3.85 -42.03
CA LEU A 33 -4.07 4.04 -43.44
C LEU A 33 -5.01 3.22 -44.35
N THR A 34 -5.20 1.95 -43.99
CA THR A 34 -6.05 1.02 -44.76
C THR A 34 -7.54 1.33 -44.59
N LYS A 35 -8.01 1.56 -43.35
CA LYS A 35 -9.42 1.84 -43.02
C LYS A 35 -9.94 3.03 -43.80
N TYR A 36 -9.17 4.11 -43.83
CA TYR A 36 -9.57 5.31 -44.56
C TYR A 36 -9.18 5.24 -46.04
N GLN A 37 -8.45 4.23 -46.51
CA GLN A 37 -7.93 4.16 -47.88
C GLN A 37 -7.09 5.40 -48.23
N LEU A 38 -6.07 5.69 -47.44
CA LEU A 38 -5.12 6.76 -47.71
C LEU A 38 -4.14 6.32 -48.80
N PHE A 39 -4.31 6.83 -50.02
CA PHE A 39 -3.40 6.62 -51.15
C PHE A 39 -2.96 7.95 -51.76
N LYS A 40 -1.87 7.91 -52.54
CA LYS A 40 -1.38 9.07 -53.28
C LYS A 40 -2.49 9.63 -54.17
N ASP A 41 -2.58 10.95 -54.24
CA ASP A 41 -3.59 11.69 -55.01
C ASP A 41 -5.01 11.69 -54.43
N ARG A 42 -5.26 11.05 -53.29
CA ARG A 42 -6.52 11.20 -52.56
C ARG A 42 -6.70 12.63 -52.04
N GLU A 43 -7.92 13.14 -52.15
CA GLU A 43 -8.35 14.39 -51.52
C GLU A 43 -8.88 14.12 -50.11
N LEU A 44 -8.52 15.01 -49.19
CA LEU A 44 -8.92 15.02 -47.78
C LEU A 44 -9.60 16.34 -47.47
N THR A 45 -10.79 16.26 -46.89
CA THR A 45 -11.47 17.40 -46.27
C THR A 45 -10.89 17.66 -44.87
N GLU A 46 -11.26 18.78 -44.25
CA GLU A 46 -10.90 19.04 -42.84
C GLU A 46 -11.59 18.05 -41.90
N GLU A 47 -12.81 17.63 -42.23
CA GLU A 47 -13.56 16.60 -41.49
C GLU A 47 -12.86 15.24 -41.56
N ASP A 48 -12.43 14.79 -42.75
CA ASP A 48 -11.64 13.56 -42.90
C ASP A 48 -10.38 13.60 -42.03
N LEU A 49 -9.69 14.74 -42.03
CA LEU A 49 -8.44 14.90 -41.32
C LEU A 49 -8.65 14.80 -39.79
N ALA A 50 -9.71 15.43 -39.28
CA ALA A 50 -10.07 15.33 -37.87
C ALA A 50 -10.39 13.88 -37.47
N GLU A 51 -11.23 13.18 -38.24
CA GLU A 51 -11.59 11.78 -37.96
C GLU A 51 -10.38 10.85 -37.99
N ILE A 52 -9.50 11.01 -38.99
CA ILE A 52 -8.29 10.20 -39.13
C ILE A 52 -7.35 10.41 -37.94
N GLN A 53 -7.18 11.66 -37.51
CA GLN A 53 -6.29 11.98 -36.40
C GLN A 53 -6.84 11.44 -35.07
N GLU A 54 -8.14 11.56 -34.83
CA GLU A 54 -8.80 10.99 -33.66
C GLU A 54 -8.62 9.46 -33.61
N GLU A 55 -8.90 8.76 -34.72
CA GLU A 55 -8.75 7.30 -34.78
C GLU A 55 -7.30 6.87 -34.54
N ASP A 56 -6.31 7.55 -35.14
CA ASP A 56 -4.89 7.24 -34.88
C ASP A 56 -4.49 7.53 -33.43
N ALA A 57 -4.99 8.61 -32.83
CA ALA A 57 -4.75 8.92 -31.43
C ALA A 57 -5.29 7.83 -30.51
N ILE A 58 -6.53 7.39 -30.72
CA ILE A 58 -7.14 6.28 -29.97
C ILE A 58 -6.28 5.02 -30.14
N ARG A 59 -5.86 4.70 -31.37
CA ARG A 59 -5.08 3.50 -31.66
C ARG A 59 -3.70 3.52 -31.00
N ARG A 60 -3.00 4.65 -31.04
CA ARG A 60 -1.75 4.87 -30.31
C ARG A 60 -1.94 4.68 -28.81
N GLY A 61 -3.01 5.24 -28.25
CA GLY A 61 -3.34 5.12 -26.83
C GLY A 61 -3.65 3.69 -26.42
N LEU A 62 -4.45 2.97 -27.20
CA LEU A 62 -4.74 1.55 -26.98
C LEU A 62 -3.48 0.70 -26.96
N ASN A 63 -2.60 0.85 -27.96
CA ASN A 63 -1.36 0.09 -28.02
C ASN A 63 -0.47 0.34 -26.79
N LYS A 64 -0.33 1.61 -26.37
CA LYS A 64 0.41 1.96 -25.14
C LYS A 64 -0.24 1.38 -23.89
N ALA A 65 -1.55 1.49 -23.75
CA ALA A 65 -2.28 0.99 -22.58
C ALA A 65 -2.23 -0.54 -22.49
N ILE A 66 -2.39 -1.26 -23.60
CA ILE A 66 -2.31 -2.73 -23.65
C ILE A 66 -0.91 -3.20 -23.26
N GLN A 67 0.15 -2.57 -23.77
CA GLN A 67 1.52 -2.87 -23.34
C GLN A 67 1.69 -2.65 -21.83
N TYR A 68 1.12 -1.57 -21.28
CA TYR A 68 1.19 -1.29 -19.85
C TYR A 68 0.42 -2.31 -18.99
N LEU A 69 -0.74 -2.78 -19.48
CA LEU A 69 -1.58 -3.80 -18.87
C LEU A 69 -0.97 -5.20 -18.94
N ALA A 70 -0.17 -5.51 -19.97
CA ALA A 70 0.44 -6.82 -20.16
C ALA A 70 1.34 -7.26 -19.00
N HIS A 71 1.87 -6.32 -18.20
CA HIS A 71 2.72 -6.63 -17.05
C HIS A 71 1.93 -6.99 -15.79
N ARG A 72 0.83 -6.28 -15.52
CA ARG A 72 -0.09 -6.53 -14.39
C ARG A 72 -1.39 -5.77 -14.61
N VAL A 73 -2.44 -6.22 -13.94
CA VAL A 73 -3.70 -5.46 -13.81
C VAL A 73 -3.47 -4.05 -13.26
N ARG A 74 -4.21 -3.08 -13.78
CA ARG A 74 -4.13 -1.65 -13.45
C ARG A 74 -5.53 -1.10 -13.23
N SER A 75 -5.64 -0.08 -12.37
CA SER A 75 -6.87 0.72 -12.31
C SER A 75 -6.95 1.70 -13.47
N GLU A 76 -8.16 2.18 -13.78
CA GLU A 76 -8.39 3.22 -14.78
C GLU A 76 -7.51 4.45 -14.53
N LYS A 77 -7.42 4.92 -13.28
CA LYS A 77 -6.57 6.07 -12.90
C LYS A 77 -5.09 5.83 -13.18
N GLU A 78 -4.58 4.62 -12.92
CA GLU A 78 -3.19 4.27 -13.24
C GLU A 78 -2.94 4.37 -14.75
N ILE A 79 -3.90 3.95 -15.58
CA ILE A 79 -3.80 4.00 -17.05
C ILE A 79 -3.91 5.44 -17.55
N ARG A 80 -4.86 6.23 -17.06
CA ARG A 80 -4.97 7.66 -17.39
C ARG A 80 -3.68 8.40 -17.08
N THR A 81 -3.10 8.14 -15.89
CA THR A 81 -1.82 8.73 -15.48
C THR A 81 -0.68 8.30 -16.40
N HIS A 82 -0.67 7.03 -16.83
CA HIS A 82 0.34 6.52 -17.75
C HIS A 82 0.25 7.17 -19.14
N LEU A 83 -0.96 7.31 -19.68
CA LEU A 83 -1.20 7.94 -20.99
C LEU A 83 -0.91 9.45 -20.96
N ALA A 84 -1.29 10.15 -19.89
CA ALA A 84 -0.99 11.57 -19.71
C ALA A 84 0.54 11.82 -19.65
N LYS A 85 1.30 10.94 -18.99
CA LYS A 85 2.77 10.99 -19.00
C LYS A 85 3.39 10.77 -20.39
N ALA A 86 2.62 10.21 -21.32
CA ALA A 86 3.00 10.06 -22.72
C ALA A 86 2.51 11.21 -23.60
N GLU A 87 2.13 12.35 -23.00
CA GLU A 87 1.69 13.58 -23.69
C GLU A 87 0.46 13.37 -24.58
N MET A 88 -0.47 12.51 -24.13
CA MET A 88 -1.78 12.32 -24.77
C MET A 88 -2.80 13.28 -24.19
N GLU A 89 -3.66 13.84 -25.02
CA GLU A 89 -4.65 14.85 -24.59
C GLU A 89 -5.78 14.22 -23.75
N PRO A 90 -6.38 14.95 -22.80
CA PRO A 90 -7.41 14.41 -21.90
C PRO A 90 -8.62 13.81 -22.60
N ASP A 91 -9.04 14.38 -23.73
CA ASP A 91 -10.17 13.90 -24.53
C ASP A 91 -9.81 12.58 -25.24
N GLU A 92 -8.61 12.49 -25.82
CA GLU A 92 -8.06 11.26 -26.41
C GLU A 92 -7.95 10.14 -25.36
N ILE A 93 -7.44 10.46 -24.16
CA ILE A 93 -7.35 9.50 -23.05
C ILE A 93 -8.75 8.96 -22.70
N SER A 94 -9.76 9.82 -22.65
CA SER A 94 -11.11 9.41 -22.29
C SER A 94 -11.72 8.46 -23.32
N LEU A 95 -11.46 8.69 -24.61
CA LEU A 95 -11.85 7.77 -25.69
C LEU A 95 -11.12 6.42 -25.59
N VAL A 96 -9.81 6.44 -25.30
CA VAL A 96 -9.00 5.22 -25.10
C VAL A 96 -9.52 4.41 -23.92
N ILE A 97 -9.79 5.05 -22.78
CA ILE A 97 -10.34 4.39 -21.60
C ILE A 97 -11.69 3.75 -21.91
N LYS A 98 -12.61 4.48 -22.56
CA LYS A 98 -13.90 3.94 -22.97
C LYS A 98 -13.72 2.69 -23.84
N ARG A 99 -12.80 2.74 -24.79
CA ARG A 99 -12.54 1.61 -25.69
C ARG A 99 -11.91 0.40 -24.98
N LEU A 100 -11.02 0.62 -24.02
CA LEU A 100 -10.48 -0.44 -23.16
C LEU A 100 -11.59 -1.11 -22.33
N ALA A 101 -12.53 -0.32 -21.80
CA ALA A 101 -13.65 -0.84 -21.02
C ALA A 101 -14.61 -1.66 -21.90
N GLU A 102 -14.95 -1.18 -23.10
CA GLU A 102 -15.76 -1.92 -24.08
C GLU A 102 -15.14 -3.28 -24.46
N MET A 103 -13.81 -3.29 -24.62
CA MET A 103 -13.04 -4.50 -24.90
C MET A 103 -12.79 -5.37 -23.65
N LYS A 104 -13.27 -4.96 -22.47
CA LYS A 104 -13.09 -5.63 -21.18
C LYS A 104 -11.63 -5.80 -20.74
N TYR A 105 -10.74 -4.92 -21.17
CA TYR A 105 -9.34 -4.89 -20.73
C TYR A 105 -9.17 -4.24 -19.35
N ILE A 106 -10.13 -3.42 -18.94
CA ILE A 106 -10.11 -2.71 -17.66
C ILE A 106 -11.44 -2.94 -16.95
N ASN A 107 -11.36 -3.12 -15.64
CA ASN A 107 -12.50 -3.27 -14.75
C ASN A 107 -12.03 -2.91 -13.33
N ASP A 108 -12.44 -1.74 -12.85
CA ASP A 108 -11.98 -1.22 -11.56
C ASP A 108 -12.53 -2.01 -10.36
N LEU A 109 -13.72 -2.61 -10.50
CA LEU A 109 -14.27 -3.50 -9.47
C LEU A 109 -13.43 -4.78 -9.37
N GLU A 110 -13.16 -5.43 -10.50
CA GLU A 110 -12.32 -6.64 -10.53
C GLU A 110 -10.90 -6.35 -10.03
N PHE A 111 -10.35 -5.19 -10.42
CA PHE A 111 -9.08 -4.70 -9.88
C PHE A 111 -9.11 -4.57 -8.36
N ALA A 112 -10.18 -4.01 -7.79
CA ALA A 112 -10.33 -3.84 -6.34
C ALA A 112 -10.33 -5.19 -5.61
N HIS A 113 -11.11 -6.18 -6.06
CA HIS A 113 -11.12 -7.53 -5.49
C HIS A 113 -9.74 -8.20 -5.56
N LEU A 114 -9.10 -8.17 -6.73
CA LEU A 114 -7.75 -8.73 -6.91
C LEU A 114 -6.73 -8.05 -5.98
N TYR A 115 -6.85 -6.74 -5.82
CA TYR A 115 -5.98 -5.97 -4.96
C TYR A 115 -6.17 -6.34 -3.49
N VAL A 116 -7.40 -6.35 -2.98
CA VAL A 116 -7.72 -6.77 -1.60
C VAL A 116 -7.20 -8.18 -1.35
N ARG A 117 -7.55 -9.15 -2.21
CA ARG A 117 -7.09 -10.53 -2.11
C ARG A 117 -5.56 -10.63 -2.06
N THR A 118 -4.86 -9.86 -2.90
CA THR A 118 -3.40 -9.86 -2.89
C THR A 118 -2.85 -9.28 -1.59
N GLN A 119 -3.36 -8.13 -1.13
CA GLN A 119 -2.89 -7.49 0.11
C GLN A 119 -3.13 -8.39 1.33
N VAL A 120 -4.29 -9.03 1.42
CA VAL A 120 -4.65 -9.95 2.52
C VAL A 120 -3.71 -11.16 2.58
N ASN A 121 -3.31 -11.71 1.42
CA ASN A 121 -2.49 -12.91 1.37
C ASN A 121 -0.98 -12.65 1.47
N THR A 122 -0.52 -11.46 1.07
CA THR A 122 0.92 -11.17 0.93
C THR A 122 1.45 -10.12 1.91
N THR A 123 0.56 -9.42 2.63
CA THR A 123 0.94 -8.35 3.55
C THR A 123 0.22 -8.46 4.88
N SER A 124 0.62 -7.64 5.84
CA SER A 124 -0.01 -7.55 7.17
C SER A 124 -0.86 -6.28 7.32
N LYS A 125 -1.49 -5.83 6.22
CA LYS A 125 -2.32 -4.63 6.20
C LYS A 125 -3.74 -4.96 6.63
N GLY A 126 -4.31 -4.11 7.46
CA GLY A 126 -5.72 -4.14 7.82
C GLY A 126 -6.60 -3.41 6.80
N PRO A 127 -7.93 -3.54 6.91
CA PRO A 127 -8.89 -3.04 5.92
C PRO A 127 -8.73 -1.56 5.62
N ARG A 128 -8.55 -0.71 6.65
CA ARG A 128 -8.46 0.76 6.47
C ARG A 128 -7.23 1.19 5.68
N GLN A 129 -6.15 0.43 5.78
CA GLN A 129 -4.94 0.73 5.03
C GLN A 129 -5.11 0.35 3.56
N ILE A 130 -5.73 -0.81 3.29
CA ILE A 130 -6.06 -1.27 1.93
C ILE A 130 -7.04 -0.30 1.27
N GLU A 131 -8.07 0.11 2.00
CA GLU A 131 -9.05 1.14 1.60
C GLU A 131 -8.35 2.42 1.13
N ARG A 132 -7.46 3.00 1.94
CA ARG A 132 -6.71 4.21 1.59
C ARG A 132 -5.90 4.01 0.31
N GLU A 133 -5.25 2.87 0.16
CA GLU A 133 -4.47 2.55 -1.05
C GLU A 133 -5.38 2.44 -2.28
N LEU A 134 -6.56 1.84 -2.19
CA LEU A 134 -7.54 1.80 -3.27
C LEU A 134 -8.06 3.20 -3.64
N VAL A 135 -8.31 4.07 -2.66
CA VAL A 135 -8.68 5.47 -2.90
C VAL A 135 -7.57 6.19 -3.67
N THR A 136 -6.29 6.01 -3.28
CA THR A 136 -5.17 6.61 -4.03
C THR A 136 -5.11 6.12 -5.47
N LYS A 137 -5.55 4.87 -5.71
CA LYS A 137 -5.65 4.23 -7.02
C LYS A 137 -6.90 4.61 -7.81
N GLY A 138 -7.75 5.47 -7.26
CA GLY A 138 -8.92 6.03 -7.95
C GLY A 138 -10.16 5.14 -7.95
N ILE A 139 -10.19 4.10 -7.12
CA ILE A 139 -11.35 3.22 -7.01
C ILE A 139 -12.44 3.94 -6.22
N THR A 140 -13.70 3.82 -6.68
CA THR A 140 -14.84 4.46 -6.02
C THR A 140 -15.16 3.80 -4.68
N ARG A 141 -15.91 4.51 -3.83
CA ARG A 141 -16.22 4.02 -2.49
C ARG A 141 -17.02 2.72 -2.53
N GLU A 142 -17.95 2.64 -3.47
CA GLU A 142 -18.85 1.50 -3.67
C GLU A 142 -18.05 0.22 -3.98
N TYR A 143 -17.12 0.28 -4.94
CA TYR A 143 -16.27 -0.87 -5.30
C TYR A 143 -15.29 -1.22 -4.19
N ILE A 144 -14.82 -0.25 -3.40
CA ILE A 144 -13.98 -0.51 -2.24
C ILE A 144 -14.75 -1.28 -1.17
N GLU A 145 -15.97 -0.85 -0.87
CA GLU A 145 -16.83 -1.51 0.12
C GLU A 145 -17.16 -2.94 -0.31
N GLU A 146 -17.51 -3.14 -1.58
CA GLU A 146 -17.77 -4.47 -2.14
C GLU A 146 -16.52 -5.37 -2.07
N ALA A 147 -15.36 -4.87 -2.48
CA ALA A 147 -14.12 -5.65 -2.44
C ALA A 147 -13.64 -5.96 -1.01
N LEU A 148 -13.88 -5.07 -0.05
CA LEU A 148 -13.51 -5.28 1.35
C LEU A 148 -14.48 -6.22 2.08
N ALA A 149 -15.71 -6.40 1.59
CA ALA A 149 -16.66 -7.36 2.16
C ALA A 149 -16.14 -8.81 2.10
N ASP A 150 -15.26 -9.11 1.14
CA ASP A 150 -14.55 -10.40 1.06
C ASP A 150 -13.54 -10.60 2.20
N PHE A 151 -13.05 -9.51 2.81
CA PHE A 151 -12.10 -9.56 3.92
C PHE A 151 -12.82 -9.67 5.26
N LYS A 152 -13.40 -10.85 5.50
CA LYS A 152 -14.16 -11.16 6.73
C LYS A 152 -13.35 -11.00 8.01
N ASP A 153 -14.04 -10.73 9.11
CA ASP A 153 -13.45 -10.48 10.44
C ASP A 153 -12.56 -11.63 10.91
N ASP A 154 -12.93 -12.89 10.68
CA ASP A 154 -12.10 -14.05 11.03
C ASP A 154 -10.72 -14.00 10.37
N THR A 155 -10.68 -13.73 9.05
CA THR A 155 -9.43 -13.60 8.29
C THR A 155 -8.63 -12.39 8.75
N GLN A 156 -9.31 -11.28 9.08
CA GLN A 156 -8.65 -10.10 9.62
C GLN A 156 -7.99 -10.41 10.97
N LEU A 157 -8.70 -11.11 11.86
CA LEU A 157 -8.22 -11.52 13.18
C LEU A 157 -7.02 -12.45 13.06
N GLU A 158 -7.09 -13.48 12.22
CA GLU A 158 -5.96 -14.38 11.97
C GLU A 158 -4.71 -13.62 11.52
N ASN A 159 -4.87 -12.69 10.58
CA ASN A 159 -3.75 -11.89 10.08
C ASN A 159 -3.20 -10.94 11.14
N ALA A 160 -4.06 -10.34 11.96
CA ALA A 160 -3.67 -9.48 13.07
C ALA A 160 -2.91 -10.27 14.15
N VAL A 161 -3.38 -11.47 14.51
CA VAL A 161 -2.71 -12.36 15.47
C VAL A 161 -1.35 -12.79 14.95
N LYS A 162 -1.24 -13.19 13.67
CA LYS A 162 0.05 -13.52 13.04
C LYS A 162 1.05 -12.36 13.10
N LEU A 163 0.58 -11.13 12.90
CA LEU A 163 1.41 -9.93 13.03
C LEU A 163 1.79 -9.66 14.50
N ALA A 164 0.83 -9.75 15.41
CA ALA A 164 1.04 -9.54 16.84
C ALA A 164 2.07 -10.52 17.41
N ALA A 165 1.97 -11.81 17.09
CA ALA A 165 2.95 -12.82 17.49
C ALA A 165 4.38 -12.51 17.01
N LYS A 166 4.54 -11.96 15.79
CA LYS A 166 5.85 -11.50 15.30
C LYS A 166 6.40 -10.33 16.11
N ILE A 167 5.54 -9.41 16.54
CA ILE A 167 5.93 -8.25 17.36
C ILE A 167 6.31 -8.68 18.78
N VAL A 168 5.54 -9.60 19.39
CA VAL A 168 5.83 -10.21 20.70
C VAL A 168 7.22 -10.85 20.67
N ASN A 169 7.50 -11.69 19.66
CA ASN A 169 8.79 -12.34 19.50
C ASN A 169 9.98 -11.36 19.40
N ARG A 170 9.78 -10.18 18.83
CA ARG A 170 10.81 -9.13 18.74
C ARG A 170 10.92 -8.27 19.99
N SER A 171 9.90 -8.27 20.85
CA SER A 171 9.76 -7.33 21.98
C SER A 171 9.68 -8.04 23.33
N ARG A 172 10.26 -9.24 23.46
CA ARG A 172 10.23 -10.07 24.67
C ARG A 172 10.81 -9.42 25.93
N LYS A 173 11.52 -8.29 25.81
CA LYS A 173 12.14 -7.56 26.93
C LYS A 173 11.26 -6.43 27.51
N SER A 174 10.00 -6.37 27.11
CA SER A 174 9.03 -5.38 27.57
C SER A 174 8.04 -6.01 28.54
N ALA A 175 7.56 -5.23 29.50
CA ALA A 175 6.47 -5.66 30.39
C ALA A 175 5.20 -5.96 29.58
N LYS A 176 4.34 -6.86 30.08
CA LYS A 176 3.14 -7.32 29.36
C LYS A 176 2.24 -6.16 28.94
N ARG A 177 1.98 -5.23 29.88
CA ARG A 177 1.16 -4.04 29.64
C ARG A 177 1.74 -3.12 28.56
N GLN A 178 3.05 -2.87 28.60
CA GLN A 178 3.71 -2.02 27.60
C GLN A 178 3.68 -2.68 26.22
N LEU A 179 3.90 -4.00 26.19
CA LEU A 179 3.84 -4.78 24.97
C LEU A 179 2.42 -4.77 24.38
N GLN A 180 1.38 -4.96 25.19
CA GLN A 180 -0.02 -4.86 24.77
C GLN A 180 -0.34 -3.51 24.14
N GLN A 181 0.05 -2.40 24.79
CA GLN A 181 -0.17 -1.07 24.23
C GLN A 181 0.54 -0.88 22.89
N LYS A 182 1.77 -1.40 22.77
CA LYS A 182 2.55 -1.36 21.54
C LYS A 182 1.87 -2.15 20.42
N LEU A 183 1.40 -3.36 20.71
CA LEU A 183 0.68 -4.23 19.77
C LEU A 183 -0.57 -3.52 19.22
N ILE A 184 -1.43 -3.02 20.11
CA ILE A 184 -2.66 -2.30 19.72
C ILE A 184 -2.32 -1.10 18.82
N THR A 185 -1.32 -0.30 19.22
CA THR A 185 -0.91 0.88 18.46
C THR A 185 -0.40 0.51 17.07
N GLU A 186 0.43 -0.52 16.95
CA GLU A 186 1.00 -0.97 15.68
C GLU A 186 -0.08 -1.58 14.76
N LEU A 187 -1.01 -2.37 15.32
CA LEU A 187 -2.15 -2.93 14.57
C LEU A 187 -3.09 -1.83 14.04
N ILE A 188 -3.40 -0.82 14.85
CA ILE A 188 -4.20 0.33 14.40
C ILE A 188 -3.49 1.09 13.28
N GLN A 189 -2.16 1.30 13.40
CA GLN A 189 -1.37 1.92 12.33
C GLN A 189 -1.34 1.09 11.05
N LYS A 190 -1.47 -0.24 11.15
CA LYS A 190 -1.63 -1.14 10.00
C LYS A 190 -3.04 -1.13 9.42
N GLY A 191 -4.00 -0.44 10.04
CA GLY A 191 -5.35 -0.24 9.53
C GLY A 191 -6.40 -1.20 10.08
N TYR A 192 -6.10 -1.94 11.15
CA TYR A 192 -7.09 -2.74 11.87
C TYR A 192 -8.00 -1.86 12.74
N THR A 193 -9.20 -2.32 13.03
CA THR A 193 -10.12 -1.67 13.97
C THR A 193 -9.57 -1.80 15.39
N THR A 194 -10.00 -0.90 16.28
CA THR A 194 -9.55 -0.90 17.67
C THR A 194 -9.92 -2.20 18.40
N ASP A 195 -11.12 -2.73 18.13
CA ASP A 195 -11.63 -3.92 18.81
C ASP A 195 -10.86 -5.17 18.38
N LEU A 196 -10.66 -5.36 17.07
CA LEU A 196 -9.87 -6.46 16.54
C LEU A 196 -8.39 -6.36 16.97
N ALA A 197 -7.84 -5.13 17.05
CA ALA A 197 -6.49 -4.92 17.57
C ALA A 197 -6.35 -5.33 19.04
N LYS A 198 -7.34 -5.04 19.88
CA LYS A 198 -7.37 -5.48 21.28
C LYS A 198 -7.49 -6.99 21.39
N GLU A 199 -8.42 -7.59 20.64
CA GLU A 199 -8.63 -9.05 20.62
C GLU A 199 -7.36 -9.79 20.16
N ALA A 200 -6.79 -9.40 19.02
CA ALA A 200 -5.55 -9.99 18.52
C ALA A 200 -4.38 -9.82 19.50
N SER A 201 -4.31 -8.67 20.19
CA SER A 201 -3.28 -8.44 21.22
C SER A 201 -3.45 -9.33 22.45
N ALA A 202 -4.69 -9.62 22.84
CA ALA A 202 -4.99 -10.50 23.96
C ALA A 202 -4.59 -11.94 23.64
N ILE A 203 -5.00 -12.45 22.47
CA ILE A 203 -4.64 -13.79 21.97
C ILE A 203 -3.12 -13.94 21.88
N ALA A 204 -2.42 -12.96 21.29
CA ALA A 204 -0.96 -13.05 21.14
C ALA A 204 -0.18 -12.96 22.47
N LEU A 205 -0.82 -12.52 23.55
CA LEU A 205 -0.23 -12.40 24.89
C LEU A 205 -0.75 -13.47 25.86
N GLU A 206 -1.57 -14.41 25.39
CA GLU A 206 -2.09 -15.51 26.21
C GLU A 206 -0.95 -16.39 26.74
N ASP A 207 0.04 -16.69 25.88
CA ASP A 207 1.25 -17.46 26.23
C ASP A 207 2.30 -16.65 27.01
N PHE A 208 2.06 -15.36 27.28
CA PHE A 208 2.98 -14.53 28.06
C PHE A 208 2.83 -14.85 29.55
N SER A 209 3.66 -15.78 30.03
CA SER A 209 3.62 -16.32 31.39
C SER A 209 4.12 -15.31 32.43
N GLU A 210 3.67 -15.47 33.68
CA GLU A 210 4.14 -14.66 34.81
C GLU A 210 5.65 -14.81 35.03
N GLU A 211 6.19 -16.01 34.82
CA GLU A 211 7.63 -16.29 34.85
C GLU A 211 8.41 -15.43 33.84
N GLN A 212 7.91 -15.32 32.59
CA GLN A 212 8.52 -14.45 31.59
C GLN A 212 8.46 -12.98 32.01
N GLU A 213 7.38 -12.54 32.66
CA GLU A 213 7.27 -11.16 33.16
C GLU A 213 8.27 -10.89 34.29
N GLN A 214 8.44 -11.83 35.22
CA GLN A 214 9.40 -11.77 36.32
C GLN A 214 10.85 -11.76 35.81
N ASP A 215 11.20 -12.60 34.84
CA ASP A 215 12.54 -12.62 34.22
C ASP A 215 12.88 -11.26 33.60
N VAL A 216 11.94 -10.69 32.86
CA VAL A 216 12.10 -9.38 32.22
C VAL A 216 12.21 -8.28 33.27
N LEU A 217 11.39 -8.34 34.33
CA LEU A 217 11.47 -7.41 35.46
C LEU A 217 12.85 -7.47 36.12
N GLY A 218 13.35 -8.65 36.45
CA GLY A 218 14.67 -8.87 37.05
C GLY A 218 15.80 -8.30 36.19
N GLU A 219 15.80 -8.60 34.90
CA GLU A 219 16.77 -8.05 33.95
C GLU A 219 16.76 -6.51 33.92
N GLN A 220 15.58 -5.88 33.92
CA GLN A 220 15.44 -4.43 33.86
C GLN A 220 15.81 -3.78 35.20
N LEU A 221 15.40 -4.39 36.30
CA LEU A 221 15.71 -3.95 37.66
C LEU A 221 17.22 -3.92 37.86
N ASN A 222 17.92 -5.02 37.57
CA ASN A 222 19.38 -5.12 37.71
C ASN A 222 20.12 -4.06 36.87
N LYS A 223 19.70 -3.85 35.61
CA LYS A 223 20.27 -2.80 34.75
C LYS A 223 20.06 -1.39 35.34
N LEU A 224 18.88 -1.12 35.89
CA LEU A 224 18.56 0.17 36.49
C LEU A 224 19.28 0.40 37.80
N LEU A 225 19.41 -0.62 38.65
CA LEU A 225 20.20 -0.58 39.88
C LEU A 225 21.67 -0.26 39.58
N GLN A 226 22.28 -0.99 38.63
CA GLN A 226 23.66 -0.71 38.22
C GLN A 226 23.86 0.71 37.69
N ARG A 227 22.89 1.22 36.92
CA ARG A 227 22.92 2.59 36.38
C ARG A 227 22.78 3.64 37.48
N ASN A 228 21.91 3.39 38.45
CA ASN A 228 21.55 4.34 39.51
C ASN A 228 22.41 4.20 40.78
N ARG A 229 23.35 3.25 40.83
CA ARG A 229 24.20 2.95 42.01
C ARG A 229 24.95 4.15 42.60
N ARG A 230 25.20 5.20 41.82
CA ARG A 230 25.90 6.41 42.26
C ARG A 230 25.00 7.36 43.05
N LEU A 231 23.69 7.10 43.07
CA LEU A 231 22.72 7.85 43.84
C LEU A 231 22.63 7.22 45.24
N GLY A 232 22.37 8.04 46.27
CA GLY A 232 22.09 7.52 47.61
C GLY A 232 20.89 6.55 47.61
N PRO A 233 20.81 5.62 48.59
CA PRO A 233 19.88 4.48 48.58
C PRO A 233 18.42 4.84 48.28
N ALA A 234 17.88 5.82 49.00
CA ALA A 234 16.50 6.29 48.81
C ALA A 234 16.24 6.84 47.40
N LYS A 235 17.19 7.59 46.84
CA LYS A 235 17.07 8.20 45.49
C LYS A 235 17.26 7.15 44.40
N CYS A 236 18.14 6.17 44.62
CA CYS A 236 18.30 5.01 43.73
C CYS A 236 16.98 4.22 43.64
N ARG A 237 16.39 3.86 44.79
CA ARG A 237 15.10 3.18 44.89
C ARG A 237 14.01 3.93 44.13
N GLN A 238 13.83 5.21 44.46
CA GLN A 238 12.80 6.05 43.85
C GLN A 238 12.93 6.09 42.31
N LYS A 239 14.15 6.32 41.77
CA LYS A 239 14.38 6.45 40.32
C LYS A 239 14.22 5.13 39.58
N THR A 240 14.63 4.02 40.20
CA THR A 240 14.48 2.67 39.65
C THR A 240 13.02 2.27 39.58
N ILE A 241 12.26 2.40 40.68
CA ILE A 241 10.81 2.11 40.71
C ILE A 241 10.06 2.99 39.70
N THR A 242 10.33 4.29 39.68
CA THR A 242 9.69 5.22 38.71
C THR A 242 9.93 4.77 37.26
N SER A 243 11.15 4.33 36.94
CA SER A 243 11.49 3.87 35.58
C SER A 243 10.80 2.54 35.22
N LEU A 244 10.66 1.62 36.19
CA LEU A 244 9.95 0.35 35.99
C LEU A 244 8.45 0.57 35.80
N LEU A 245 7.83 1.47 36.58
CA LEU A 245 6.44 1.88 36.38
C LEU A 245 6.22 2.47 34.98
N GLN A 246 7.13 3.34 34.52
CA GLN A 246 7.09 3.90 33.15
C GLN A 246 7.27 2.82 32.06
N LYS A 247 7.97 1.73 32.37
CA LYS A 247 8.10 0.56 31.51
C LYS A 247 6.90 -0.38 31.57
N GLY A 248 5.87 -0.05 32.36
CA GLY A 248 4.59 -0.74 32.39
C GLY A 248 4.45 -1.85 33.43
N PHE A 249 5.46 -2.05 34.29
CA PHE A 249 5.33 -2.95 35.44
C PHE A 249 4.40 -2.34 36.50
N SER A 250 3.63 -3.17 37.21
CA SER A 250 2.78 -2.70 38.31
C SER A 250 3.61 -2.46 39.57
N TYR A 251 3.14 -1.58 40.47
CA TYR A 251 3.84 -1.35 41.73
C TYR A 251 3.91 -2.62 42.58
N ASP A 252 2.81 -3.35 42.66
CA ASP A 252 2.70 -4.57 43.46
C ASP A 252 3.66 -5.64 42.96
N THR A 253 3.68 -5.89 41.63
CA THR A 253 4.63 -6.84 41.00
C THR A 253 6.09 -6.45 41.28
N ILE A 254 6.43 -5.16 41.26
CA ILE A 254 7.79 -4.70 41.59
C ILE A 254 8.11 -4.96 43.07
N GLN A 255 7.18 -4.64 43.99
CA GLN A 255 7.39 -4.85 45.42
C GLN A 255 7.50 -6.33 45.78
N ASP A 256 6.64 -7.18 45.21
CA ASP A 256 6.64 -8.62 45.46
C ASP A 256 7.95 -9.24 44.95
N TYR A 257 8.37 -8.91 43.73
CA TYR A 257 9.67 -9.35 43.19
C TYR A 257 10.86 -8.91 44.06
N MET A 258 10.86 -7.66 44.52
CA MET A 258 11.91 -7.17 45.42
C MET A 258 11.93 -7.91 46.76
N ARG A 259 10.76 -8.21 47.33
CA ARG A 259 10.63 -8.93 48.60
C ARG A 259 11.09 -10.38 48.46
N GLU A 260 10.68 -11.07 47.40
CA GLU A 260 11.05 -12.46 47.11
C GLU A 260 12.56 -12.64 46.88
N HIS A 261 13.24 -11.62 46.36
CA HIS A 261 14.67 -11.64 46.09
C HIS A 261 15.53 -10.90 47.14
N GLU A 262 14.95 -10.55 48.30
CA GLU A 262 15.65 -9.89 49.42
C GLU A 262 16.43 -8.63 48.97
N LEU A 263 15.87 -7.87 48.04
CA LEU A 263 16.51 -6.68 47.47
C LEU A 263 16.27 -5.47 48.38
N ASP A 264 17.11 -5.31 49.39
CA ASP A 264 17.10 -4.15 50.25
C ASP A 264 17.98 -3.03 49.71
N PHE A 265 17.39 -1.83 49.65
CA PHE A 265 18.13 -0.59 49.47
C PHE A 265 18.58 -0.15 50.87
N GLU A 266 19.56 -0.85 51.46
CA GLU A 266 20.07 -0.49 52.78
C GLU A 266 20.48 0.98 52.80
N GLU A 267 20.00 1.72 53.80
CA GLU A 267 20.62 2.97 54.21
C GLU A 267 22.00 2.59 54.76
N GLU A 268 23.07 2.92 54.04
CA GLU A 268 24.35 3.15 54.73
C GLU A 268 24.05 4.25 55.76
N GLN A 269 23.79 3.84 57.00
CA GLN A 269 23.81 4.73 58.14
C GLN A 269 25.23 5.25 58.24
N ASP A 270 25.33 6.59 58.28
CA ASP A 270 26.55 7.40 58.30
C ASP A 270 27.72 6.85 59.15
#